data_AF-A0AAV5F078-F1
#
_entry.id   AF-A0AAV5F078-F1
#
_cell.length_a   1.000
_cell.length_b   1.000
_cell.length_c   1.000
_cell.angle_alpha   90.00
_cell.angle_beta   90.00
_cell.angle_gamma   90.00
#
_symmetry.space_group_name_H-M   'P 1'
#
loop_
_entity.id
_entity.type
_entity.pdbx_description
1 polymer ?
#
loop_
_entity_poly.entity_id
_entity_poly.type
_entity_poly.pdbx_seq_one_letter_code
_entity_poly.pdbx_strand_id
1 'polypeptide(L)'
;MLRRRPAVPSPEAPALRRAFRSAAALEAIRSHAHPSTTDSSSSSSSGTDDQAPSASLALYNYPTFAGAYAALAAHLFHRRVPGRLLVLPFSSVEPFRVEDFEAAGFQTCYLLDFIGPKKFAFELARFVPRCVSIG
;
A
#
# COMPACT_ATOMS: atom_id res chain seq x y z
N MET A 1 -43.29 28.45 27.19
CA MET A 1 -43.09 26.98 27.27
C MET A 1 -42.63 26.47 25.91
N LEU A 2 -41.32 26.27 25.68
CA LEU A 2 -40.81 25.72 24.42
C LEU A 2 -40.85 24.17 24.47
N ARG A 3 -41.60 23.55 23.54
CA ARG A 3 -41.62 22.10 23.35
C ARG A 3 -40.31 21.65 22.66
N ARG A 4 -39.47 20.89 23.36
CA ARG A 4 -38.36 20.14 22.74
C ARG A 4 -38.94 19.12 21.75
N ARG A 5 -38.51 19.18 20.49
CA ARG A 5 -38.75 18.09 19.52
C ARG A 5 -37.99 16.84 20.00
N PRO A 6 -38.60 15.63 19.94
CA PRO A 6 -37.88 14.40 20.19
C PRO A 6 -36.80 14.21 19.11
N ALA A 7 -35.58 13.92 19.54
CA ALA A 7 -34.47 13.61 18.65
C ALA A 7 -34.76 12.29 17.95
N VAL A 8 -34.85 12.32 16.61
CA VAL A 8 -34.85 11.11 15.79
C VAL A 8 -33.45 10.49 15.94
N PRO A 9 -33.31 9.23 16.37
CA PRO A 9 -32.00 8.57 16.33
C PRO A 9 -31.56 8.52 14.88
N SER A 10 -30.47 9.19 14.54
CA SER A 10 -29.85 9.04 13.22
C SER A 10 -29.51 7.56 13.05
N PRO A 11 -29.72 6.97 11.86
CA PRO A 11 -29.19 5.63 11.59
C PRO A 11 -27.71 5.66 11.96
N GLU A 12 -27.26 4.68 12.75
CA GLU A 12 -25.83 4.51 13.04
C GLU A 12 -25.11 4.53 11.70
N ALA A 13 -24.37 5.62 11.43
CA ALA A 13 -23.47 5.65 10.31
C ALA A 13 -22.65 4.37 10.44
N PRO A 14 -22.61 3.50 9.42
CA PRO A 14 -21.84 2.27 9.52
C PRO A 14 -20.50 2.71 10.04
N ALA A 15 -20.11 2.20 11.21
CA ALA A 15 -18.82 2.51 11.78
C ALA A 15 -17.85 2.12 10.68
N LEU A 16 -17.37 3.11 9.92
CA LEU A 16 -16.35 2.99 8.92
C LEU A 16 -15.10 2.70 9.75
N ARG A 17 -15.04 1.48 10.30
CA ARG A 17 -13.82 0.88 10.78
C ARG A 17 -12.93 1.01 9.56
N ARG A 18 -12.00 1.95 9.67
CA ARG A 18 -11.14 2.40 8.59
C ARG A 18 -10.20 1.23 8.31
N ALA A 19 -10.74 0.23 7.64
CA ALA A 19 -10.05 -0.97 7.25
C ALA A 19 -9.19 -0.58 6.05
N PHE A 20 -7.89 -0.82 6.18
CA PHE A 20 -6.97 -0.47 5.11
C PHE A 20 -6.97 -1.51 4.00
N ARG A 21 -7.48 -2.72 4.28
CA ARG A 21 -7.87 -3.74 3.30
C ARG A 21 -9.19 -3.40 2.60
N SER A 22 -9.25 -2.23 1.97
CA SER A 22 -10.39 -1.82 1.16
C SER A 22 -10.34 -2.44 -0.25
N ALA A 23 -11.49 -2.49 -0.94
CA ALA A 23 -11.53 -2.94 -2.34
C ALA A 23 -10.59 -2.11 -3.24
N ALA A 24 -10.51 -0.79 -3.01
CA ALA A 24 -9.59 0.09 -3.74
C ALA A 24 -8.12 -0.24 -3.48
N ALA A 25 -7.75 -0.63 -2.26
CA ALA A 25 -6.38 -1.04 -1.96
C ALA A 25 -6.01 -2.37 -2.65
N LEU A 26 -6.94 -3.34 -2.67
CA LEU A 26 -6.73 -4.60 -3.38
C LEU A 26 -6.65 -4.40 -4.89
N GLU A 27 -7.46 -3.50 -5.44
CA GLU A 27 -7.38 -3.12 -6.85
C GLU A 27 -6.05 -2.43 -7.18
N ALA A 28 -5.57 -1.53 -6.32
CA ALA A 28 -4.26 -0.90 -6.47
C ALA A 28 -3.12 -1.92 -6.45
N ILE A 29 -3.18 -2.93 -5.57
CA ILE A 29 -2.20 -4.02 -5.54
C ILE A 29 -2.18 -4.76 -6.88
N ARG A 30 -3.36 -5.08 -7.43
CA ARG A 30 -3.48 -5.81 -8.70
C ARG A 30 -3.09 -4.96 -9.91
N SER A 31 -3.42 -3.68 -9.93
CA SER A 31 -3.10 -2.78 -11.04
C SER A 31 -1.61 -2.43 -11.09
N HIS A 32 -0.95 -2.36 -9.94
CA HIS A 32 0.51 -2.17 -9.88
C HIS A 32 1.30 -3.41 -10.32
N ALA A 33 0.69 -4.60 -10.25
CA ALA A 33 1.30 -5.87 -10.60
C ALA A 33 1.58 -6.03 -12.09
N HIS A 34 0.64 -5.61 -12.93
CA HIS A 34 0.76 -5.68 -14.37
C HIS A 34 1.18 -4.32 -14.91
N PRO A 35 2.21 -4.23 -15.78
CA PRO A 35 2.32 -3.07 -16.66
C PRO A 35 1.10 -3.12 -17.58
N SER A 36 0.06 -2.36 -17.24
CA SER A 36 -1.03 -2.12 -18.17
C SER A 36 -0.43 -1.46 -19.41
N THR A 37 -0.57 -2.13 -20.54
CA THR A 37 -0.22 -1.71 -21.89
C THR A 37 -1.11 -0.55 -22.38
N THR A 38 -1.43 0.42 -21.52
CA THR A 38 -2.42 1.47 -21.81
C THR A 38 -2.01 2.89 -21.45
N ASP A 39 -0.74 3.16 -21.14
CA ASP A 39 -0.22 4.55 -21.09
C ASP A 39 0.91 4.73 -22.11
N SER A 40 0.57 4.57 -23.40
CA SER A 40 1.36 5.12 -24.50
C SER A 40 1.10 6.61 -24.64
N SER A 41 1.59 7.42 -23.70
CA SER A 41 1.83 8.84 -23.97
C SER A 41 2.86 9.42 -23.01
N SER A 42 3.96 9.87 -23.63
CA SER A 42 5.05 10.70 -23.13
C SER A 42 6.03 10.11 -22.11
N SER A 43 7.04 9.39 -22.62
CA SER A 43 8.43 9.87 -22.53
C SER A 43 9.34 8.97 -23.37
N SER A 44 9.78 9.49 -24.49
CA SER A 44 10.87 8.97 -25.29
C SER A 44 12.20 9.10 -24.54
N SER A 45 12.82 7.99 -24.19
CA SER A 45 14.27 7.91 -24.04
C SER A 45 14.75 6.52 -24.42
N SER A 46 15.55 6.50 -25.47
CA SER A 46 16.26 5.37 -26.07
C SER A 46 17.11 4.57 -25.08
N GLY A 47 17.03 3.25 -25.20
CA GLY A 47 18.15 2.32 -25.04
C GLY A 47 18.62 2.03 -23.62
N THR A 48 18.14 0.91 -23.06
CA THR A 48 18.90 -0.17 -22.42
C THR A 48 17.90 -1.21 -21.91
N ASP A 49 18.11 -2.48 -22.28
CA ASP A 49 17.46 -3.72 -21.79
C ASP A 49 16.03 -3.59 -21.23
N ASP A 50 15.04 -4.02 -22.04
CA ASP A 50 13.60 -4.06 -21.74
C ASP A 50 13.23 -4.97 -20.53
N GLN A 51 13.73 -4.64 -19.35
CA GLN A 51 13.26 -5.18 -18.08
C GLN A 51 12.16 -4.23 -17.59
N ALA A 52 10.90 -4.69 -17.61
CA ALA A 52 9.77 -3.93 -17.10
C ALA A 52 10.11 -3.27 -15.74
N PRO A 53 9.72 -1.99 -15.52
CA PRO A 53 10.11 -1.26 -14.31
C PRO A 53 9.70 -2.04 -13.07
N SER A 54 10.68 -2.30 -12.21
CA SER A 54 10.52 -3.10 -10.99
C SER A 54 9.39 -2.54 -10.14
N ALA A 55 8.44 -3.41 -9.79
CA ALA A 55 7.35 -3.06 -8.89
C ALA A 55 7.82 -3.19 -7.44
N SER A 56 7.80 -2.07 -6.73
CA SER A 56 8.14 -1.96 -5.31
C SER A 56 6.87 -1.68 -4.51
N LEU A 57 6.80 -2.26 -3.32
CA LEU A 57 5.74 -2.05 -2.34
C LEU A 57 6.34 -1.36 -1.09
N ALA A 58 5.65 -0.39 -0.52
CA ALA A 58 5.98 0.18 0.78
C ALA A 58 4.77 0.07 1.72
N LEU A 59 4.93 -0.73 2.77
CA LEU A 59 3.94 -0.90 3.83
C LEU A 59 4.40 -0.10 5.04
N TYR A 60 3.60 0.89 5.46
CA TYR A 60 3.89 1.68 6.65
C TYR A 60 2.79 1.54 7.68
N ASN A 61 3.14 1.55 8.96
CA ASN A 61 2.13 1.44 10.02
C ASN A 61 1.34 2.75 10.17
N TYR A 62 0.01 2.66 10.20
CA TYR A 62 -0.88 3.79 10.43
C TYR A 62 -1.73 3.58 11.70
N PRO A 63 -1.90 4.61 12.56
CA PRO A 63 -1.37 5.97 12.43
C PRO A 63 -0.02 6.14 13.13
N THR A 64 1.09 6.11 12.41
CA THR A 64 2.40 6.52 12.96
C THR A 64 3.02 7.65 12.13
N PHE A 65 3.63 8.61 12.82
CA PHE A 65 4.34 9.71 12.17
C PHE A 65 5.61 9.21 11.48
N ALA A 66 6.37 8.34 12.14
CA ALA A 66 7.58 7.74 11.58
C ALA A 66 7.28 6.96 10.30
N GLY A 67 6.23 6.13 10.29
CA GLY A 67 5.77 5.41 9.11
C GLY A 67 5.37 6.34 7.95
N ALA A 68 4.61 7.41 8.23
CA ALA A 68 4.21 8.37 7.20
C ALA A 68 5.41 9.11 6.58
N TYR A 69 6.38 9.53 7.40
CA TYR A 69 7.58 10.21 6.91
C TYR A 69 8.50 9.26 6.14
N ALA A 70 8.67 8.02 6.62
CA ALA A 70 9.40 6.99 5.90
C ALA A 70 8.75 6.68 4.54
N ALA A 71 7.42 6.63 4.47
CA ALA A 71 6.68 6.43 3.23
C ALA A 71 6.89 7.58 2.24
N LEU A 72 6.90 8.84 2.72
CA LEU A 72 7.25 10.00 1.93
C LEU A 72 8.69 9.89 1.39
N ALA A 73 9.65 9.52 2.24
CA ALA A 73 11.04 9.36 1.84
C ALA A 73 11.21 8.27 0.76
N ALA A 74 10.53 7.13 0.92
CA ALA A 74 10.50 6.06 -0.09
C ALA A 74 9.91 6.56 -1.41
N HIS A 75 8.83 7.34 -1.35
CA HIS A 75 8.21 7.94 -2.53
C HIS A 75 9.17 8.91 -3.25
N LEU A 76 9.86 9.80 -2.51
CA LEU A 76 10.85 10.72 -3.09
C LEU A 76 12.05 9.99 -3.69
N PHE A 77 12.48 8.88 -3.09
CA PHE A 77 13.55 8.03 -3.64
C PHE A 77 13.15 7.39 -4.98
N HIS A 78 11.95 6.81 -5.05
CA HIS A 78 11.44 6.18 -6.28
C HIS A 78 11.04 7.19 -7.37
N ARG A 79 10.97 8.48 -7.07
CA ARG A 79 10.90 9.51 -8.13
C ARG A 79 12.21 9.68 -8.90
N ARG A 80 13.34 9.26 -8.33
CA ARG A 80 14.67 9.38 -8.93
C ARG A 80 15.25 8.05 -9.42
N VAL A 81 14.73 6.93 -8.91
CA VAL A 81 15.12 5.58 -9.32
C VAL A 81 14.03 5.01 -10.23
N PRO A 82 14.36 4.45 -11.41
CA PRO A 82 13.37 3.82 -12.26
C PRO A 82 12.71 2.64 -11.54
N GLY A 83 11.41 2.76 -11.26
CA GLY A 83 10.63 1.75 -10.56
C GLY A 83 9.25 2.28 -10.16
N ARG A 84 8.28 1.38 -10.03
CA ARG A 84 6.92 1.73 -9.61
C ARG A 84 6.78 1.47 -8.12
N LEU A 85 6.52 2.48 -7.31
CA LEU A 85 6.29 2.31 -5.87
C LEU A 85 4.80 2.41 -5.54
N LEU A 86 4.24 1.34 -4.99
CA LEU A 86 2.93 1.37 -4.34
C LEU A 86 3.12 1.58 -2.84
N VAL A 87 2.58 2.66 -2.30
CA VAL A 87 2.60 2.94 -0.86
C VAL A 87 1.23 2.58 -0.28
N LEU A 88 1.18 1.67 0.68
CA LEU A 88 -0.05 1.28 1.36
C LEU A 88 0.06 1.46 2.87
N PRO A 89 -0.93 2.10 3.50
CA PRO A 89 -1.07 2.10 4.95
C PRO A 89 -1.42 0.70 5.46
N PHE A 90 -0.67 0.23 6.45
CA PHE A 90 -0.93 -0.99 7.19
C PHE A 90 -1.52 -0.65 8.56
N SER A 91 -2.53 -1.39 9.00
CA SER A 91 -3.07 -1.21 10.36
C SER A 91 -3.43 -2.54 10.98
N SER A 92 -3.33 -2.60 12.30
CA SER A 92 -3.67 -3.77 13.12
C SER A 92 -5.17 -4.04 13.21
N VAL A 93 -6.05 -3.11 12.82
CA VAL A 93 -7.52 -3.28 12.93
C VAL A 93 -8.05 -4.26 11.88
N GLU A 94 -7.52 -4.21 10.66
CA GLU A 94 -7.77 -5.18 9.60
C GLU A 94 -6.53 -5.21 8.67
N PRO A 95 -5.52 -6.03 9.01
CA PRO A 95 -4.27 -6.07 8.27
C PRO A 95 -4.47 -6.71 6.90
N PHE A 96 -3.64 -6.31 5.94
CA PHE A 96 -3.51 -7.05 4.67
C PHE A 96 -3.06 -8.48 4.96
N ARG A 97 -3.55 -9.41 4.15
CA ARG A 97 -3.09 -10.79 4.19
C ARG A 97 -1.97 -10.99 3.19
N VAL A 98 -1.13 -11.99 3.42
CA VAL A 98 0.00 -12.27 2.53
C VAL A 98 -0.47 -12.73 1.15
N GLU A 99 -1.63 -13.38 1.08
CA GLU A 99 -2.24 -13.84 -0.19
C GLU A 99 -2.69 -12.66 -1.06
N ASP A 100 -2.96 -11.49 -0.46
CA ASP A 100 -3.34 -10.30 -1.23
C ASP A 100 -2.17 -9.82 -2.13
N PHE A 101 -0.92 -10.21 -1.80
CA PHE A 101 0.29 -9.85 -2.54
C PHE A 101 0.83 -10.94 -3.47
N GLU A 102 0.31 -12.17 -3.38
CA GLU A 102 0.79 -13.32 -4.17
C GLU A 102 0.69 -13.08 -5.68
N ALA A 103 -0.44 -12.53 -6.12
CA ALA A 103 -0.68 -12.21 -7.53
C ALA A 103 -0.01 -10.89 -7.98
N ALA A 104 0.66 -10.18 -7.08
CA ALA A 104 1.04 -8.79 -7.31
C ALA A 104 2.44 -8.59 -7.92
N GLY A 105 3.27 -9.64 -7.98
CA GLY A 105 4.56 -9.59 -8.69
C GLY A 105 5.56 -8.53 -8.19
N PHE A 106 5.43 -8.08 -6.95
CA PHE A 106 6.38 -7.12 -6.36
C PHE A 106 7.77 -7.74 -6.22
N GLN A 107 8.80 -6.99 -6.62
CA GLN A 107 10.19 -7.41 -6.51
C GLN A 107 10.79 -7.03 -5.15
N THR A 108 10.41 -5.85 -4.65
CA THR A 108 10.90 -5.31 -3.37
C THR A 108 9.74 -4.84 -2.52
N CYS A 109 9.74 -5.21 -1.24
CA CYS A 109 8.82 -4.71 -0.23
C CYS A 109 9.60 -3.98 0.87
N TYR A 110 9.26 -2.72 1.11
CA TYR A 110 9.75 -1.90 2.21
C TYR A 110 8.75 -1.92 3.35
N LEU A 111 9.16 -2.45 4.49
CA LEU A 111 8.41 -2.45 5.74
C LEU A 111 8.88 -1.25 6.57
N LEU A 112 8.06 -0.21 6.65
CA LEU A 112 8.41 1.09 7.21
C LEU A 112 7.72 1.27 8.57
N ASP A 113 8.50 1.34 9.65
CA ASP A 113 7.96 1.42 11.03
C ASP A 113 6.89 0.34 11.29
N PHE A 114 7.14 -0.86 10.75
CA PHE A 114 6.12 -1.90 10.63
C PHE A 114 5.93 -2.66 11.95
N ILE A 115 4.73 -2.54 12.52
CA ILE A 115 4.29 -3.30 13.69
C ILE A 115 3.14 -4.21 13.25
N GLY A 116 3.47 -5.43 12.83
CA GLY A 116 2.49 -6.37 12.30
C GLY A 116 2.43 -7.70 13.06
N PRO A 117 1.54 -8.61 12.62
CA PRO A 117 1.42 -9.94 13.19
C PRO A 117 2.75 -10.69 13.14
N LYS A 118 3.01 -11.50 14.17
CA LYS A 118 4.20 -12.36 14.21
C LYS A 118 4.22 -13.23 12.94
N LYS A 119 5.38 -13.28 12.28
CA LYS A 119 5.63 -14.00 11.02
C LYS A 119 5.08 -13.39 9.72
N PHE A 120 4.34 -12.27 9.76
CA PHE A 120 3.84 -11.63 8.53
C PHE A 120 4.96 -11.32 7.54
N ALA A 121 6.04 -10.68 7.99
CA ALA A 121 7.19 -10.35 7.14
C ALA A 121 7.88 -11.60 6.56
N PHE A 122 7.89 -12.71 7.31
CA PHE A 122 8.48 -13.97 6.89
C PHE A 122 7.63 -14.65 5.81
N GLU A 123 6.31 -14.63 5.97
CA GLU A 123 5.37 -15.14 4.97
C GLU A 123 5.36 -14.27 3.71
N LEU A 124 5.45 -12.94 3.87
CA LEU A 124 5.56 -12.02 2.75
C LEU A 124 6.85 -12.23 1.94
N ALA A 125 7.96 -12.58 2.59
CA ALA A 125 9.23 -12.90 1.93
C ALA A 125 9.17 -14.17 1.06
N ARG A 126 8.11 -14.99 1.17
CA ARG A 126 7.87 -16.11 0.25
C ARG A 126 7.32 -15.65 -1.10
N PHE A 127 6.63 -14.51 -1.12
CA PHE A 127 6.01 -13.93 -2.31
C PHE A 127 6.85 -12.81 -2.92
N VAL A 128 7.53 -12.04 -2.06
CA VAL A 128 8.37 -10.91 -2.49
C VAL A 128 9.85 -11.28 -2.30
N PRO A 129 10.66 -11.28 -3.38
CA PRO A 129 12.06 -11.69 -3.33
C PRO A 129 12.94 -10.88 -2.36
N ARG A 130 12.63 -9.60 -2.18
CA ARG A 130 13.41 -8.69 -1.32
C ARG A 130 12.50 -7.96 -0.35
N CYS A 131 12.58 -8.32 0.92
CA CYS A 131 11.93 -7.57 2.01
C CYS A 131 12.98 -6.75 2.77
N VAL A 132 12.80 -5.44 2.85
CA VAL A 132 13.66 -4.51 3.57
C VAL A 132 12.86 -3.90 4.71
N SER A 133 13.35 -4.03 5.95
CA SER A 133 12.74 -3.37 7.11
C SER A 133 13.51 -2.09 7.42
N ILE A 134 12.78 -0.98 7.61
CA ILE A 134 13.31 0.32 8.03
C ILE A 134 12.50 0.71 9.27
N GLY A 135 13.17 0.75 10.42
CA GLY A 135 12.60 1.11 11.73
C GLY A 135 13.36 2.25 12.37
#